data_AF-A0ABC9GVC5-F1
#
_entry.id   AF-A0ABC9GVC5-F1
#
_cell.length_a   1.000
_cell.length_b   1.000
_cell.length_c   1.000
_cell.angle_alpha   90.00
_cell.angle_beta   90.00
_cell.angle_gamma   90.00
#
_symmetry.space_group_name_H-M   'P 1'
#
loop_
_entity.id
_entity.type
_entity.pdbx_description
1 polymer ?
#
loop_
_entity_poly.entity_id
_entity_poly.type
_entity_poly.pdbx_seq_one_letter_code
_entity_poly.pdbx_strand_id
1 'polypeptide(L)'
;MAAAALREQLNALLNNMFASGLVDEQFQQLQMLQDDGGTPGFVAEVVTLFCDDADRIISELAALLEQPVVDFDKVDAYVHQLKGSSASVGAQKVKFTCMQFRQLCQDKNRDGRSCLAWYYI
;
A
#
# COMPACT_ATOMS: atom_id res chain seq x y z
N MET A 1 11.81 -28.56 16.94
CA MET A 1 11.18 -27.74 17.99
C MET A 1 11.13 -26.27 17.59
N ALA A 2 12.25 -25.58 17.38
CA ALA A 2 12.26 -24.14 17.03
C ALA A 2 11.55 -23.77 15.71
N ALA A 3 11.77 -24.54 14.63
CA ALA A 3 11.15 -24.26 13.32
C ALA A 3 9.61 -24.38 13.33
N ALA A 4 9.05 -25.28 14.15
CA ALA A 4 7.61 -25.45 14.29
C ALA A 4 6.99 -24.24 15.01
N ALA A 5 7.61 -23.78 16.10
CA ALA A 5 7.18 -22.58 16.82
C ALA A 5 7.24 -21.32 15.94
N LEU A 6 8.28 -21.17 15.12
CA LEU A 6 8.39 -20.05 14.19
C LEU A 6 7.28 -20.06 13.14
N ARG A 7 6.93 -21.23 12.62
CA ARG A 7 5.83 -21.37 11.65
C ARG A 7 4.47 -21.06 12.27
N GLU A 8 4.27 -21.45 13.52
CA GLU A 8 3.04 -21.11 14.27
C GLU A 8 2.92 -19.60 14.49
N GLN A 9 4.02 -18.92 14.87
CA GLN A 9 4.06 -17.46 15.00
C GLN A 9 3.77 -16.75 13.67
N LEU A 10 4.34 -17.23 12.56
CA LEU A 10 4.08 -16.69 11.23
C LEU A 10 2.60 -16.82 10.86
N ASN A 11 2.00 -17.99 11.06
CA ASN A 11 0.59 -18.22 10.79
C ASN A 11 -0.30 -17.32 11.66
N ALA A 12 0.03 -17.15 12.94
CA ALA A 12 -0.70 -16.25 13.84
C ALA A 12 -0.62 -14.78 13.37
N LEU A 13 0.57 -14.33 12.94
CA LEU A 13 0.75 -12.99 12.38
C LEU A 13 -0.11 -12.79 11.13
N LEU A 14 -0.06 -13.72 10.19
CA LEU A 14 -0.85 -13.65 8.96
C LEU A 14 -2.35 -13.60 9.25
N ASN A 15 -2.85 -14.47 10.13
CA ASN A 15 -4.25 -14.47 10.55
C ASN A 15 -4.67 -13.12 11.15
N ASN A 16 -3.81 -12.50 11.96
CA ASN A 16 -4.08 -11.17 12.51
C ASN A 16 -4.10 -10.08 11.42
N MET A 17 -3.22 -10.18 10.41
CA MET A 17 -3.20 -9.23 9.29
C MET A 17 -4.49 -9.31 8.45
N PHE A 18 -4.98 -10.52 8.16
CA PHE A 18 -6.28 -10.71 7.50
C PHE A 18 -7.44 -10.23 8.37
N ALA A 19 -7.49 -10.63 9.65
CA ALA A 19 -8.58 -10.27 10.56
C ALA A 19 -8.69 -8.76 10.82
N SER A 20 -7.55 -8.05 10.83
CA SER A 20 -7.51 -6.59 10.98
C SER A 20 -7.73 -5.84 9.65
N GLY A 21 -7.90 -6.56 8.54
CA GLY A 21 -8.08 -6.02 7.19
C GLY A 21 -6.86 -5.28 6.65
N LEU A 22 -5.65 -5.61 7.12
CA LEU A 22 -4.40 -5.07 6.56
C LEU A 22 -4.15 -5.64 5.17
N VAL A 23 -4.39 -6.94 5.02
CA VAL A 23 -4.29 -7.66 3.74
C VAL A 23 -5.63 -8.27 3.34
N ASP A 24 -5.87 -8.39 2.03
CA ASP A 24 -7.07 -8.99 1.45
C ASP A 24 -6.78 -10.26 0.63
N GLU A 25 -7.80 -10.78 -0.06
CA GLU A 25 -7.73 -12.00 -0.87
C GLU A 25 -6.58 -11.99 -1.90
N GLN A 26 -6.16 -10.82 -2.39
CA GLN A 26 -5.03 -10.75 -3.32
C GLN A 26 -3.72 -11.24 -2.67
N PHE A 27 -3.51 -10.97 -1.38
CA PHE A 27 -2.34 -11.48 -0.67
C PHE A 27 -2.39 -13.01 -0.56
N GLN A 28 -3.58 -13.58 -0.35
CA GLN A 28 -3.77 -15.04 -0.37
C GLN A 28 -3.43 -15.64 -1.74
N GLN A 29 -3.80 -14.98 -2.84
CA GLN A 29 -3.45 -15.43 -4.19
C GLN A 29 -1.93 -15.43 -4.43
N LEU A 30 -1.19 -14.45 -3.89
CA LEU A 30 0.28 -14.44 -3.96
C LEU A 30 0.89 -15.62 -3.19
N GLN A 31 0.32 -15.99 -2.05
CA GLN A 31 0.75 -17.18 -1.31
C GLN A 31 0.50 -18.46 -2.10
N MET A 32 -0.68 -18.59 -2.73
CA MET A 32 -1.00 -19.75 -3.59
C MET A 32 -0.05 -19.85 -4.79
N LEU A 33 0.26 -18.73 -5.44
CA LEU A 33 1.23 -18.68 -6.54
C LEU A 33 2.62 -19.18 -6.12
N GLN A 34 3.07 -18.83 -4.90
CA GLN A 34 4.33 -19.32 -4.37
C GLN A 34 4.30 -20.84 -4.16
N ASP A 35 3.22 -21.36 -3.58
CA ASP A 35 3.06 -22.77 -3.26
C ASP A 35 2.95 -23.63 -4.55
N ASP A 36 2.19 -23.15 -5.54
CA ASP A 36 1.98 -23.84 -6.82
C ASP A 36 3.20 -23.74 -7.75
N GLY A 37 3.88 -22.59 -7.76
CA GLY A 37 5.05 -22.34 -8.61
C GLY A 37 6.34 -22.98 -8.09
N GLY A 38 6.38 -23.42 -6.83
CA GLY A 38 7.58 -23.96 -6.21
C GLY A 38 8.73 -22.94 -6.12
N THR A 39 8.41 -21.65 -6.06
CA THR A 39 9.39 -20.54 -6.05
C THR A 39 9.51 -19.98 -4.63
N PRO A 40 10.30 -20.59 -3.74
CA PRO A 40 10.43 -20.12 -2.36
C PRO A 40 10.93 -18.67 -2.34
N GLY A 41 10.27 -17.81 -1.57
CA GLY A 41 10.65 -16.40 -1.42
C GLY A 41 9.92 -15.44 -2.36
N PHE A 42 9.10 -15.92 -3.31
CA PHE A 42 8.32 -15.06 -4.21
C PHE A 42 7.49 -14.01 -3.47
N VAL A 43 6.74 -14.40 -2.43
CA VAL A 43 5.93 -13.45 -1.64
C VAL A 43 6.81 -12.43 -0.94
N ALA A 44 7.97 -12.85 -0.42
CA ALA A 44 8.90 -11.95 0.25
C ALA A 44 9.45 -10.90 -0.73
N GLU A 45 9.85 -11.33 -1.92
CA GLU A 45 10.36 -10.43 -2.98
C GLU A 45 9.30 -9.42 -3.43
N VAL A 46 8.07 -9.88 -3.67
CA VAL A 46 6.94 -9.00 -4.04
C VAL A 46 6.63 -7.98 -2.94
N VAL A 47 6.64 -8.40 -1.67
CA VAL A 47 6.42 -7.49 -0.54
C VAL A 47 7.56 -6.49 -0.39
N THR A 48 8.82 -6.91 -0.56
CA THR A 48 9.98 -6.01 -0.52
C THR A 48 9.89 -4.96 -1.62
N LEU A 49 9.61 -5.36 -2.86
CA LEU A 49 9.42 -4.43 -3.98
C LEU A 49 8.29 -3.42 -3.70
N PHE A 50 7.17 -3.89 -3.14
CA PHE A 50 6.09 -2.99 -2.74
C PHE A 50 6.53 -1.98 -1.68
N CYS A 51 7.28 -2.41 -0.65
CA CYS A 51 7.76 -1.51 0.38
C CYS A 51 8.67 -0.42 -0.20
N ASP A 52 9.62 -0.80 -1.07
CA ASP A 52 10.54 0.14 -1.70
C ASP A 52 9.81 1.14 -2.61
N ASP A 53 8.86 0.65 -3.41
CA ASP A 53 8.05 1.52 -4.27
C ASP A 53 7.10 2.42 -3.48
N ALA A 54 6.47 1.90 -2.43
CA ALA A 54 5.55 2.67 -1.59
C ALA A 54 6.30 3.81 -0.87
N ASP A 55 7.47 3.53 -0.29
CA ASP A 55 8.28 4.54 0.40
C ASP A 55 8.72 5.67 -0.56
N ARG A 56 9.18 5.29 -1.75
CA ARG A 56 9.53 6.25 -2.82
C ARG A 56 8.32 7.10 -3.22
N ILE A 57 7.17 6.49 -3.47
CA ILE A 57 5.96 7.22 -3.90
C ILE A 57 5.45 8.14 -2.80
N ILE A 58 5.45 7.71 -1.54
CA ILE A 58 5.02 8.53 -0.40
C ILE A 58 5.96 9.74 -0.25
N SER A 59 7.26 9.54 -0.40
CA SER A 59 8.26 10.62 -0.34
C SER A 59 8.05 11.66 -1.45
N GLU A 60 7.79 11.20 -2.68
CA GLU A 60 7.48 12.08 -3.82
C GLU A 60 6.16 12.85 -3.61
N LEU A 61 5.13 12.18 -3.06
CA LEU A 61 3.86 12.82 -2.71
C LEU A 61 4.04 13.90 -1.65
N ALA A 62 4.80 13.62 -0.60
CA ALA A 62 5.10 14.61 0.45
C ALA A 62 5.80 15.84 -0.16
N ALA A 63 6.83 15.62 -0.97
CA ALA A 63 7.56 16.70 -1.64
C ALA A 63 6.69 17.55 -2.58
N LEU A 64 5.72 16.93 -3.29
CA LEU A 64 4.77 17.66 -4.14
C LEU A 64 3.78 18.51 -3.33
N LEU A 65 3.31 17.98 -2.21
CA LEU A 65 2.33 18.66 -1.35
C LEU A 65 2.93 19.82 -0.55
N GLU A 66 4.25 19.83 -0.34
CA GLU A 66 4.98 20.92 0.30
C GLU A 66 5.24 22.12 -0.64
N GLN A 67 4.96 21.99 -1.94
CA GLN A 67 5.19 23.09 -2.89
C GLN A 67 4.19 24.24 -2.70
N PRO A 68 4.62 25.51 -2.92
CA PRO A 68 3.72 26.67 -2.83
C PRO A 68 2.52 26.59 -3.78
N VAL A 69 2.69 25.94 -4.92
CA VAL A 69 1.64 25.62 -5.89
C VAL A 69 1.72 24.13 -6.16
N VAL A 70 0.70 23.39 -5.74
CA VAL A 70 0.65 21.92 -5.85
C VAL A 70 0.23 21.52 -7.26
N ASP A 71 1.02 20.67 -7.91
CA ASP A 71 0.69 20.02 -9.17
C ASP A 71 -0.22 18.80 -8.89
N PHE A 72 -1.54 19.03 -8.90
CA PHE A 72 -2.53 17.98 -8.60
C PHE A 72 -2.57 16.86 -9.64
N ASP A 73 -2.14 17.10 -10.88
CA ASP A 73 -2.08 16.06 -11.91
C ASP A 73 -0.97 15.05 -11.60
N LYS A 74 0.20 15.53 -11.15
CA LYS A 74 1.27 14.65 -10.66
C LYS A 74 0.89 13.91 -9.39
N VAL A 75 0.20 14.60 -8.48
CA VAL A 75 -0.30 13.98 -7.24
C VAL A 75 -1.30 12.85 -7.57
N ASP A 76 -2.25 13.06 -8.49
CA ASP A 76 -3.20 12.02 -8.94
C ASP A 76 -2.45 10.81 -9.54
N ALA A 77 -1.42 11.07 -10.35
CA ALA A 77 -0.60 10.02 -10.96
C ALA A 77 0.12 9.16 -9.91
N TYR A 78 0.76 9.77 -8.91
CA TYR A 78 1.44 9.04 -7.84
C TYR A 78 0.47 8.28 -6.94
N VAL A 79 -0.67 8.89 -6.58
CA VAL A 79 -1.73 8.21 -5.81
C VAL A 79 -2.29 7.02 -6.59
N HIS A 80 -2.47 7.16 -7.90
CA HIS A 80 -2.91 6.08 -8.77
C HIS A 80 -1.89 4.94 -8.80
N GLN A 81 -0.60 5.26 -8.91
CA GLN A 81 0.49 4.28 -8.86
C GLN A 81 0.50 3.53 -7.51
N LEU A 82 0.41 4.26 -6.38
CA LEU A 82 0.37 3.65 -5.06
C LEU A 82 -0.86 2.78 -4.87
N LYS A 83 -2.02 3.19 -5.40
CA LYS A 83 -3.25 2.39 -5.41
C LYS A 83 -3.04 1.06 -6.14
N GLY A 84 -2.43 1.10 -7.33
CA GLY A 84 -2.14 -0.07 -8.14
C GLY A 84 -1.16 -1.02 -7.45
N SER A 85 -0.05 -0.48 -6.95
CA SER A 85 0.97 -1.25 -6.22
C SER A 85 0.38 -1.90 -4.96
N SER A 86 -0.38 -1.15 -4.17
CA SER A 86 -1.07 -1.67 -2.98
C SER A 86 -2.09 -2.76 -3.33
N ALA A 87 -2.84 -2.57 -4.42
CA ALA A 87 -3.80 -3.56 -4.89
C ALA A 87 -3.09 -4.85 -5.33
N SER A 88 -1.91 -4.77 -5.94
CA SER A 88 -1.17 -5.96 -6.43
C SER A 88 -0.67 -6.88 -5.31
N VAL A 89 -0.41 -6.32 -4.13
CA VAL A 89 0.03 -7.07 -2.93
C VAL A 89 -1.09 -7.33 -1.92
N GLY A 90 -2.32 -6.89 -2.22
CA GLY A 90 -3.45 -7.00 -1.31
C GLY A 90 -3.40 -6.07 -0.10
N ALA A 91 -2.62 -4.99 -0.11
CA ALA A 91 -2.57 -4.00 0.96
C ALA A 91 -3.84 -3.14 0.98
N GLN A 92 -4.91 -3.69 1.57
CA GLN A 92 -6.28 -3.21 1.45
C GLN A 92 -6.45 -1.78 1.96
N LYS A 93 -5.94 -1.48 3.15
CA LYS A 93 -6.10 -0.14 3.76
C LYS A 93 -5.41 0.92 2.92
N VAL A 94 -4.19 0.67 2.47
CA VAL A 94 -3.44 1.62 1.64
C VAL A 94 -4.18 1.91 0.33
N LYS A 95 -4.67 0.87 -0.34
CA LYS A 95 -5.53 0.99 -1.53
C LYS A 95 -6.77 1.85 -1.25
N PHE A 96 -7.49 1.62 -0.15
CA PHE A 96 -8.67 2.40 0.20
C PHE A 96 -8.35 3.86 0.49
N THR A 97 -7.26 4.12 1.20
CA THR A 97 -6.84 5.49 1.49
C THR A 97 -6.41 6.23 0.22
N CYS A 98 -5.76 5.55 -0.74
CA CYS A 98 -5.46 6.13 -2.06
C CYS A 98 -6.74 6.52 -2.83
N MET A 99 -7.80 5.69 -2.76
CA MET A 99 -9.07 6.03 -3.40
C MET A 99 -9.74 7.26 -2.76
N GLN A 100 -9.68 7.38 -1.44
CA GLN A 100 -10.17 8.56 -0.73
C GLN A 100 -9.34 9.81 -1.06
N PHE A 101 -8.01 9.67 -1.09
CA PHE A 101 -7.09 10.74 -1.47
C PHE A 101 -7.43 11.29 -2.85
N ARG A 102 -7.68 10.39 -3.80
CA ARG A 102 -8.05 10.75 -5.16
C ARG A 102 -9.34 11.56 -5.22
N GLN A 103 -10.37 11.13 -4.50
CA GLN A 103 -11.63 11.88 -4.40
C GLN A 103 -11.41 13.27 -3.82
N LEU A 104 -10.60 13.38 -2.76
CA LEU A 104 -10.26 14.68 -2.16
C LEU A 104 -9.53 15.61 -3.14
N CYS A 105 -8.63 15.09 -3.98
CA CYS A 105 -7.96 15.88 -5.00
C CYS A 105 -8.93 16.36 -6.10
N GLN A 106 -9.84 15.50 -6.53
CA GLN A 106 -10.83 15.81 -7.56
C GLN A 106 -11.90 16.81 -7.06
N ASP A 107 -12.40 16.61 -5.85
CA ASP A 107 -13.44 17.46 -5.24
C ASP A 107 -12.92 18.87 -4.89
N LYS A 108 -11.62 18.99 -4.60
CA LYS A 108 -11.03 20.23 -4.04
C LYS A 108 -10.07 20.96 -4.97
N ASN A 109 -10.08 20.59 -6.25
CA ASN A 109 -9.56 21.42 -7.35
C ASN A 109 -10.31 22.78 -7.50
N ARG A 110 -11.22 23.13 -6.56
CA ARG A 110 -11.88 24.44 -6.44
C ARG A 110 -11.38 25.32 -5.30
N ASP A 111 -10.84 24.77 -4.21
CA ASP A 111 -10.41 25.52 -3.02
C ASP A 111 -9.06 24.98 -2.52
N GLY A 112 -7.97 25.34 -3.21
CA GLY A 112 -6.64 24.70 -3.11
C GLY A 112 -5.86 24.87 -1.80
N ARG A 113 -6.40 24.48 -0.63
CA ARG A 113 -5.71 24.58 0.68
C ARG A 113 -5.95 23.45 1.70
N SER A 114 -6.29 22.23 1.29
CA SER A 114 -6.61 21.16 2.28
C SER A 114 -5.92 19.80 2.13
N CYS A 115 -4.95 19.65 1.23
CA CYS A 115 -4.09 18.45 1.25
C CYS A 115 -3.17 18.37 2.50
N LEU A 116 -3.00 19.46 3.25
CA LEU A 116 -2.18 19.48 4.47
C LEU A 116 -2.80 18.71 5.66
N ALA A 117 -4.05 18.23 5.55
CA ALA A 117 -4.69 17.44 6.60
C ALA A 117 -4.06 16.04 6.80
N TRP A 118 -3.19 15.60 5.88
CA TRP A 118 -2.41 14.37 6.02
C TRP A 118 -1.28 14.46 7.05
N TYR A 119 -0.94 15.65 7.55
CA TYR A 119 0.04 15.82 8.63
C TYR A 119 -0.51 15.45 10.04
N TYR A 120 -1.79 15.05 10.13
CA TYR A 120 -2.49 14.79 11.39
C TYR A 120 -3.02 13.35 11.55
N ILE A 121 -2.66 12.43 10.66
CA ILE A 121 -2.84 10.97 10.82
C ILE A 121 -1.46 10.34 10.87
#